data_AF-A0A9E5N8N8-F1
#
_entry.id   AF-A0A9E5N8N8-F1
#
_cell.length_a   1.000
_cell.length_b   1.000
_cell.length_c   1.000
_cell.angle_alpha   90.00
_cell.angle_beta   90.00
_cell.angle_gamma   90.00
#
_symmetry.space_group_name_H-M   'P 1'
#
loop_
_entity.id
_entity.type
_entity.pdbx_description
1 polymer ?
#
loop_
_entity_poly.entity_id
_entity_poly.type
_entity_poly.pdbx_seq_one_letter_code
_entity_poly.pdbx_strand_id
1 'polypeptide(L)'
;VIWGGTFYAERIAGILATRRGIRVIAIENTAFRDRIYVDTAGVTGNRHTAAHNWHWLEARSLSDDEKRQLHDYLEAVHGGGASWIPHPEAAGRNEICSFLGIESERKLALLIAQVAVDSVVLMDSPIFPDMREFITATAEIASRHPDYHLVVRLHPAENMWHDNLTLRRLKDWQPPQNCSIVHSQQLNTYDLMRESELGITLCSQAGLEML
;
A
#
# COMPACT_ATOMS: atom_id res chain seq x y z
N VAL A 1 1.30 24.36 9.63
CA VAL A 1 1.48 23.17 8.76
C VAL A 1 1.54 21.95 9.67
N ILE A 2 0.90 20.85 9.31
CA ILE A 2 0.85 19.60 10.10
C ILE A 2 1.09 18.39 9.19
N TRP A 3 1.64 17.30 9.73
CA TRP A 3 1.87 16.06 8.96
C TRP A 3 0.64 15.16 9.00
N GLY A 4 0.10 14.77 7.86
CA GLY A 4 -1.11 13.95 7.75
C GLY A 4 -2.40 14.66 8.17
N GLY A 5 -2.48 15.10 9.43
CA GLY A 5 -3.64 15.78 10.02
C GLY A 5 -4.67 14.85 10.67
N THR A 6 -4.39 13.54 10.72
CA THR A 6 -5.20 12.49 11.36
C THR A 6 -4.65 12.05 12.71
N PHE A 7 -3.33 12.10 12.90
CA PHE A 7 -2.68 11.73 14.15
C PHE A 7 -3.06 12.68 15.31
N TYR A 8 -3.02 12.16 16.54
CA TYR A 8 -3.62 12.80 17.71
C TYR A 8 -3.13 14.24 17.94
N ALA A 9 -1.81 14.46 17.92
CA ALA A 9 -1.22 15.77 18.20
C ALA A 9 -1.52 16.77 17.06
N GLU A 10 -1.35 16.33 15.82
CA GLU A 10 -1.58 17.09 14.60
C GLU A 10 -3.06 17.47 14.47
N ARG A 11 -3.97 16.56 14.80
CA ARG A 11 -5.41 16.80 14.77
C ARG A 11 -5.83 17.81 15.83
N ILE A 12 -5.33 17.70 17.06
CA ILE A 12 -5.60 18.68 18.12
C ILE A 12 -5.08 20.06 17.71
N ALA A 13 -3.83 20.14 17.23
CA ALA A 13 -3.23 21.38 16.77
C ALA A 13 -4.05 22.01 15.62
N GLY A 14 -4.47 21.20 14.64
CA GLY A 14 -5.32 21.61 13.54
C GLY A 14 -6.65 22.19 14.02
N ILE A 15 -7.37 21.49 14.89
CA ILE A 15 -8.66 21.96 15.44
C ILE A 15 -8.50 23.28 16.19
N LEU A 16 -7.47 23.43 17.03
CA LEU A 16 -7.23 24.65 17.78
C LEU A 16 -6.85 25.83 16.88
N ALA A 17 -6.06 25.60 15.84
CA ALA A 17 -5.72 26.60 14.84
C ALA A 17 -6.96 27.07 14.08
N THR A 18 -7.78 26.14 13.56
CA THR A 18 -9.02 26.46 12.87
C THR A 18 -9.98 27.28 13.74
N ARG A 19 -10.14 26.91 15.03
CA ARG A 19 -10.97 27.67 15.99
C ARG A 19 -10.49 29.11 16.22
N ARG A 20 -9.22 29.40 15.96
CA ARG A 20 -8.62 30.74 16.07
C ARG A 20 -8.59 31.48 14.73
N GLY A 21 -9.24 30.96 13.68
CA GLY A 21 -9.18 31.53 12.33
C GLY A 21 -7.82 31.38 11.67
N ILE A 22 -6.96 30.49 12.18
CA ILE A 22 -5.64 30.21 11.61
C ILE A 22 -5.81 29.11 10.56
N ARG A 23 -5.32 29.37 9.34
CA ARG A 23 -5.32 28.38 8.26
C ARG A 23 -4.45 27.19 8.60
N VAL A 24 -4.99 25.99 8.41
CA VAL A 24 -4.27 24.72 8.56
C VAL A 24 -3.92 24.19 7.17
N ILE A 25 -2.69 23.72 7.02
CA ILE A 25 -2.20 23.07 5.80
C ILE A 25 -1.64 21.73 6.25
N ALA A 26 -2.12 20.65 5.66
CA ALA A 26 -1.59 19.32 5.89
C ALA A 26 -0.60 18.95 4.78
N ILE A 27 0.45 18.24 5.15
CA ILE A 27 1.46 17.72 4.24
C ILE A 27 1.62 16.22 4.42
N GLU A 28 2.00 15.53 3.35
CA GLU A 28 2.31 14.10 3.38
C GLU A 28 3.36 13.76 2.31
N ASN A 29 4.09 12.66 2.50
CA ASN A 29 4.90 12.13 1.42
C ASN A 29 4.04 11.78 0.20
N THR A 30 4.64 11.88 -0.98
CA THR A 30 3.99 11.41 -2.21
C THR A 30 4.64 10.12 -2.70
N ALA A 31 4.00 9.55 -3.71
CA ALA A 31 4.56 8.48 -4.51
C ALA A 31 5.84 8.90 -5.26
N PHE A 32 6.11 10.20 -5.38
CA PHE A 32 7.33 10.78 -5.96
C PHE A 32 8.30 11.20 -4.86
N ARG A 33 9.53 10.68 -4.90
CA ARG A 33 10.53 10.93 -3.84
C ARG A 33 10.95 12.39 -3.69
N ASP A 34 10.86 13.15 -4.77
CA ASP A 34 11.26 14.54 -4.87
C ASP A 34 10.10 15.52 -4.59
N ARG A 35 8.91 15.02 -4.21
CA ARG A 35 7.71 15.84 -4.03
C ARG A 35 7.03 15.56 -2.70
N ILE A 36 6.36 16.60 -2.20
CA ILE A 36 5.50 16.54 -1.02
C ILE A 36 4.08 16.92 -1.42
N TYR A 37 3.09 16.21 -0.89
CA TYR A 37 1.70 16.55 -1.06
C TYR A 37 1.34 17.65 -0.08
N VAL A 38 0.60 18.66 -0.53
CA VAL A 38 0.19 19.80 0.28
C VAL A 38 -1.30 20.04 0.06
N ASP A 39 -2.07 20.04 1.14
CA ASP A 39 -3.51 20.22 1.08
C ASP A 39 -4.03 21.21 2.13
N THR A 40 -5.05 21.98 1.74
CA THR A 40 -5.65 23.05 2.54
C THR A 40 -6.86 22.61 3.34
N ALA A 41 -7.35 21.38 3.13
CA ALA A 41 -8.38 20.74 3.96
C ALA A 41 -7.90 20.48 5.39
N GLY A 42 -6.58 20.60 5.64
CA GLY A 42 -5.98 20.32 6.94
C GLY A 42 -5.93 18.83 7.29
N VAL A 43 -6.11 17.96 6.29
CA VAL A 43 -5.96 16.51 6.38
C VAL A 43 -5.55 15.95 5.01
N THR A 44 -4.71 14.91 4.98
CA THR A 44 -4.32 14.15 3.78
C THR A 44 -4.97 12.75 3.80
N GLY A 45 -4.40 11.75 3.11
CA GLY A 45 -5.03 10.45 2.89
C GLY A 45 -6.31 10.59 2.04
N ASN A 46 -7.31 9.73 2.23
CA ASN A 46 -8.53 9.73 1.39
C ASN A 46 -9.52 10.87 1.71
N ARG A 47 -9.09 11.90 2.45
CA ARG A 47 -9.89 13.07 2.86
C ARG A 47 -9.34 14.40 2.39
N HIS A 48 -8.38 14.35 1.46
CA HIS A 48 -7.78 15.54 0.87
C HIS A 48 -8.76 16.25 -0.08
N THR A 49 -8.46 17.50 -0.46
CA THR A 49 -9.34 18.33 -1.30
C THR A 49 -9.68 17.66 -2.62
N ALA A 50 -8.70 17.02 -3.28
CA ALA A 50 -8.94 16.33 -4.56
C ALA A 50 -9.90 15.12 -4.45
N ALA A 51 -10.03 14.46 -3.29
CA ALA A 51 -10.96 13.36 -3.09
C ALA A 51 -12.42 13.85 -3.03
N HIS A 52 -12.62 15.09 -2.59
CA HIS A 52 -13.93 15.73 -2.49
C HIS A 52 -14.31 16.56 -3.71
N ASN A 53 -13.35 16.87 -4.59
CA ASN A 53 -13.55 17.68 -5.77
C ASN A 53 -12.92 17.00 -6.99
N TRP A 54 -13.49 15.87 -7.40
CA TRP A 54 -12.95 15.04 -8.48
C TRP A 54 -13.27 15.57 -9.89
N HIS A 55 -14.34 16.34 -10.05
CA HIS A 55 -14.88 16.74 -11.35
C HIS A 55 -13.90 17.51 -12.25
N TRP A 56 -12.99 18.30 -11.67
CA TRP A 56 -12.00 19.02 -12.47
C TRP A 56 -10.89 18.10 -12.99
N LEU A 57 -10.59 16.98 -12.31
CA LEU A 57 -9.64 15.98 -12.79
C LEU A 57 -10.21 15.23 -14.00
N GLU A 58 -11.50 14.90 -13.98
CA GLU A 58 -12.18 14.23 -15.10
C GLU A 58 -12.15 15.06 -16.39
N ALA A 59 -12.24 16.39 -16.26
CA ALA A 59 -12.21 17.31 -17.39
C ALA A 59 -10.79 17.61 -17.91
N ARG A 60 -9.75 17.15 -17.21
CA ARG A 60 -8.36 17.46 -17.55
C ARG A 60 -7.73 16.36 -18.38
N SER A 61 -7.42 16.68 -19.63
CA SER A 61 -6.52 15.86 -20.45
C SER A 61 -5.07 16.14 -20.10
N LEU A 62 -4.27 15.08 -19.92
CA LEU A 62 -2.82 15.20 -19.81
C LEU A 62 -2.23 15.62 -21.16
N SER A 63 -1.29 16.56 -21.14
CA SER A 63 -0.46 16.86 -22.31
C SER A 63 0.45 15.68 -22.65
N ASP A 64 1.01 15.66 -23.86
CA ASP A 64 1.94 14.58 -24.24
C ASP A 64 3.21 14.58 -23.38
N ASP A 65 3.63 15.73 -22.87
CA ASP A 65 4.76 15.85 -21.95
C ASP A 65 4.42 15.27 -20.58
N GLU A 66 3.22 15.55 -20.07
CA GLU A 66 2.73 15.00 -18.80
C GLU A 66 2.52 13.49 -18.87
N LYS A 67 2.03 12.98 -20.01
CA LYS A 67 1.94 11.54 -20.25
C LYS A 67 3.31 10.88 -20.24
N ARG A 68 4.32 11.48 -20.88
CA ARG A 68 5.70 10.96 -20.84
C ARG A 68 6.24 10.94 -19.41
N GLN A 69 6.06 12.02 -18.65
CA GLN A 69 6.46 12.06 -17.24
C GLN A 69 5.77 11.00 -16.38
N LEU A 70 4.48 10.73 -16.63
CA LEU A 70 3.74 9.67 -15.96
C LEU A 70 4.28 8.28 -16.35
N HIS A 71 4.56 8.04 -17.63
CA HIS A 71 5.15 6.78 -18.08
C HIS A 71 6.54 6.54 -17.49
N ASP A 72 7.43 7.53 -17.56
CA ASP A 72 8.78 7.44 -16.98
C ASP A 72 8.71 7.13 -15.46
N TYR A 73 7.72 7.72 -14.78
CA TYR A 73 7.46 7.44 -13.37
C TYR A 73 7.01 5.99 -13.14
N LEU A 74 6.02 5.51 -13.89
CA LEU A 74 5.52 4.14 -13.75
C LEU A 74 6.60 3.11 -14.08
N GLU A 75 7.46 3.36 -15.08
CA GLU A 75 8.63 2.53 -15.37
C GLU A 75 9.63 2.50 -14.20
N ALA A 76 9.94 3.66 -13.63
CA ALA A 76 10.84 3.75 -12.47
C ALA A 76 10.27 3.07 -11.22
N VAL A 77 8.95 3.13 -11.02
CA VAL A 77 8.23 2.41 -9.97
C VAL A 77 8.31 0.91 -10.21
N HIS A 78 8.02 0.43 -11.42
CA HIS A 78 8.06 -1.00 -11.74
C HIS A 78 9.47 -1.59 -11.58
N GLY A 79 10.51 -0.79 -11.82
CA GLY A 79 11.91 -1.15 -11.54
C GLY A 79 12.33 -1.03 -10.06
N GLY A 80 11.44 -0.65 -9.15
CA GLY A 80 11.72 -0.43 -7.73
C GLY A 80 12.54 0.81 -7.38
N GLY A 81 12.85 1.65 -8.37
CA GLY A 81 13.66 2.87 -8.21
C GLY A 81 12.98 3.97 -7.39
N ALA A 82 11.65 3.95 -7.30
CA ALA A 82 10.86 4.98 -6.60
C ALA A 82 10.60 4.67 -5.10
N SER A 83 10.89 3.46 -4.60
CA SER A 83 10.40 3.03 -3.28
C SER A 83 11.11 3.63 -2.07
N TRP A 84 10.39 4.17 -1.10
CA TRP A 84 10.99 4.69 0.14
C TRP A 84 11.57 3.61 1.08
N ILE A 85 11.27 2.34 0.83
CA ILE A 85 11.67 1.22 1.69
C ILE A 85 12.85 0.45 1.07
N PRO A 86 13.84 -0.02 1.85
CA PRO A 86 14.89 -0.89 1.33
C PRO A 86 14.32 -2.25 0.89
N HIS A 87 14.81 -2.79 -0.22
CA HIS A 87 14.38 -4.08 -0.76
C HIS A 87 15.54 -5.09 -0.71
N PRO A 88 15.26 -6.39 -0.50
CA PRO A 88 16.27 -7.43 -0.71
C PRO A 88 16.67 -7.51 -2.20
N GLU A 89 17.70 -8.31 -2.48
CA GLU A 89 18.15 -8.58 -3.84
C GLU A 89 17.01 -9.09 -4.73
N ALA A 90 17.12 -8.78 -6.03
CA ALA A 90 16.11 -9.17 -6.99
C ALA A 90 16.07 -10.70 -7.13
N ALA A 91 14.86 -11.25 -7.18
CA ALA A 91 14.60 -12.67 -7.35
C ALA A 91 13.72 -12.93 -8.57
N GLY A 92 14.04 -13.96 -9.34
CA GLY A 92 13.21 -14.45 -10.44
C GLY A 92 12.08 -15.36 -9.97
N ARG A 93 11.14 -15.67 -10.87
CA ARG A 93 9.99 -16.55 -10.57
C ARG A 93 10.37 -17.86 -9.90
N ASN A 94 11.41 -18.53 -10.38
CA ASN A 94 11.84 -19.82 -9.84
C ASN A 94 12.33 -19.72 -8.39
N GLU A 95 13.02 -18.63 -8.05
CA GLU A 95 13.51 -18.38 -6.70
C GLU A 95 12.35 -18.04 -5.75
N ILE A 96 11.39 -17.23 -6.22
CA ILE A 96 10.15 -16.94 -5.49
C ILE A 96 9.37 -18.23 -5.24
N CYS A 97 9.11 -19.03 -6.27
CA CYS A 97 8.34 -20.26 -6.14
C CYS A 97 9.04 -21.28 -5.23
N SER A 98 10.37 -21.40 -5.34
CA SER A 98 11.20 -22.23 -4.45
C SER A 98 11.10 -21.77 -2.99
N PHE A 99 11.22 -20.45 -2.74
CA PHE A 99 11.06 -19.88 -1.39
C PHE A 99 9.67 -20.16 -0.81
N LEU A 100 8.63 -20.08 -1.65
CA LEU A 100 7.24 -20.34 -1.25
C LEU A 100 6.90 -21.83 -1.15
N GLY A 101 7.77 -22.73 -1.63
CA GLY A 101 7.55 -24.17 -1.64
C GLY A 101 6.50 -24.63 -2.67
N ILE A 102 6.40 -23.94 -3.80
CA ILE A 102 5.41 -24.21 -4.87
C ILE A 102 6.06 -24.46 -6.23
N GLU A 103 5.29 -25.05 -7.15
CA GLU A 103 5.70 -25.27 -8.54
C GLU A 103 5.86 -23.94 -9.29
N SER A 104 6.84 -23.85 -10.19
CA SER A 104 7.16 -22.65 -10.97
C SER A 104 6.02 -22.16 -11.87
N GLU A 105 5.17 -23.08 -12.31
CA GLU A 105 4.06 -22.87 -13.22
C GLU A 105 2.80 -22.38 -12.48
N ARG A 106 2.79 -22.42 -11.14
CA ARG A 106 1.65 -21.98 -10.34
C ARG A 106 1.45 -20.47 -10.52
N LYS A 107 0.20 -20.04 -10.77
CA LYS A 107 -0.15 -18.62 -10.85
C LYS A 107 -0.08 -17.97 -9.48
N LEU A 108 0.40 -16.74 -9.40
CA LEU A 108 0.50 -15.98 -8.16
C LEU A 108 -0.56 -14.87 -8.13
N ALA A 109 -1.30 -14.82 -7.02
CA ALA A 109 -2.08 -13.64 -6.65
C ALA A 109 -1.34 -12.94 -5.50
N LEU A 110 -1.05 -11.65 -5.64
CA LEU A 110 -0.34 -10.87 -4.63
C LEU A 110 -1.32 -10.00 -3.85
N LEU A 111 -1.40 -10.22 -2.54
CA LEU A 111 -1.98 -9.24 -1.63
C LEU A 111 -0.86 -8.40 -1.02
N ILE A 112 -0.94 -7.08 -1.17
CA ILE A 112 -0.05 -6.14 -0.49
C ILE A 112 -0.77 -5.59 0.75
N ALA A 113 -0.35 -6.02 1.93
CA ALA A 113 -0.87 -5.51 3.19
C ALA A 113 -0.18 -4.20 3.56
N GLN A 114 -0.91 -3.33 4.27
CA GLN A 114 -0.43 -2.06 4.78
C GLN A 114 -0.03 -2.19 6.26
N VAL A 115 0.60 -1.14 6.79
CA VAL A 115 0.86 -1.01 8.22
C VAL A 115 -0.48 -0.98 8.96
N ALA A 116 -0.66 -1.83 9.98
CA ALA A 116 -1.96 -1.98 10.68
C ALA A 116 -2.46 -0.70 11.38
N VAL A 117 -1.57 0.26 11.64
CA VAL A 117 -1.89 1.56 12.25
C VAL A 117 -1.86 2.73 11.27
N ASP A 118 -1.77 2.44 9.96
CA ASP A 118 -1.88 3.46 8.92
C ASP A 118 -3.26 4.14 9.02
N SER A 119 -3.25 5.47 8.93
CA SER A 119 -4.46 6.27 9.07
C SER A 119 -5.52 5.95 8.01
N VAL A 120 -5.12 5.62 6.78
CA VAL A 120 -6.09 5.26 5.72
C VAL A 120 -6.68 3.86 5.95
N VAL A 121 -5.93 2.93 6.55
CA VAL A 121 -6.45 1.62 6.94
C VAL A 121 -7.47 1.78 8.07
N LEU A 122 -7.11 2.52 9.13
CA LEU A 122 -7.96 2.68 10.31
C LEU A 122 -9.23 3.47 10.03
N MET A 123 -9.17 4.41 9.08
CA MET A 123 -10.23 5.39 8.91
C MET A 123 -11.02 5.24 7.62
N ASP A 124 -10.46 4.59 6.60
CA ASP A 124 -11.03 4.52 5.25
C ASP A 124 -11.14 3.07 4.73
N SER A 125 -11.09 2.08 5.64
CA SER A 125 -11.46 0.68 5.37
C SER A 125 -12.87 0.38 5.90
N PRO A 126 -13.94 0.64 5.13
CA PRO A 126 -15.32 0.50 5.62
C PRO A 126 -15.74 -0.96 5.82
N ILE A 127 -15.09 -1.90 5.13
CA ILE A 127 -15.47 -3.33 5.12
C ILE A 127 -14.65 -4.12 6.14
N PHE A 128 -13.36 -3.80 6.27
CA PHE A 128 -12.44 -4.55 7.14
C PHE A 128 -11.98 -3.67 8.31
N PRO A 129 -12.27 -4.05 9.57
CA PRO A 129 -11.90 -3.25 10.73
C PRO A 129 -10.39 -3.23 11.00
N ASP A 130 -9.65 -4.22 10.48
CA ASP A 130 -8.19 -4.22 10.50
C ASP A 130 -7.56 -5.07 9.38
N MET A 131 -6.22 -5.04 9.32
CA MET A 131 -5.48 -5.80 8.32
C MET A 131 -5.60 -7.32 8.46
N ARG A 132 -5.82 -7.83 9.67
CA ARG A 132 -5.99 -9.27 9.89
C ARG A 132 -7.28 -9.74 9.23
N GLU A 133 -8.38 -9.03 9.42
CA GLU A 133 -9.65 -9.38 8.79
C GLU A 133 -9.58 -9.31 7.27
N PHE A 134 -8.93 -8.28 6.72
CA PHE A 134 -8.71 -8.20 5.26
C PHE A 134 -7.91 -9.39 4.72
N ILE A 135 -6.80 -9.73 5.37
CA ILE A 135 -5.93 -10.84 4.95
C ILE A 135 -6.69 -12.17 5.03
N THR A 136 -7.32 -12.45 6.17
CA THR A 136 -8.00 -13.73 6.39
C THR A 136 -9.22 -13.90 5.47
N ALA A 137 -9.99 -12.84 5.23
CA ALA A 137 -11.11 -12.88 4.28
C ALA A 137 -10.62 -13.08 2.84
N THR A 138 -9.54 -12.42 2.44
CA THR A 138 -8.96 -12.61 1.09
C THR A 138 -8.41 -14.02 0.90
N ALA A 139 -7.72 -14.56 1.91
CA ALA A 139 -7.20 -15.93 1.86
C ALA A 139 -8.33 -16.97 1.80
N GLU A 140 -9.42 -16.77 2.53
CA GLU A 140 -10.62 -17.61 2.43
C GLU A 140 -11.19 -17.61 1.00
N ILE A 141 -11.24 -16.45 0.33
CA ILE A 141 -11.65 -16.37 -1.08
C ILE A 141 -10.64 -17.11 -1.97
N ALA A 142 -9.34 -16.88 -1.79
CA ALA A 142 -8.29 -17.53 -2.58
C ALA A 142 -8.29 -19.06 -2.41
N SER A 143 -8.70 -19.59 -1.26
CA SER A 143 -8.83 -21.03 -1.03
C SER A 143 -9.79 -21.72 -2.00
N ARG A 144 -10.76 -20.96 -2.55
CA ARG A 144 -11.75 -21.44 -3.53
C ARG A 144 -11.22 -21.38 -4.97
N HIS A 145 -10.01 -20.85 -5.17
CA HIS A 145 -9.33 -20.70 -6.44
C HIS A 145 -7.93 -21.35 -6.39
N PRO A 146 -7.84 -22.70 -6.27
CA PRO A 146 -6.58 -23.41 -6.07
C PRO A 146 -5.59 -23.31 -7.24
N ASP A 147 -6.04 -22.82 -8.40
CA ASP A 147 -5.17 -22.51 -9.55
C ASP A 147 -4.18 -21.37 -9.26
N TYR A 148 -4.54 -20.51 -8.30
CA TYR A 148 -3.70 -19.43 -7.79
C TYR A 148 -3.12 -19.80 -6.42
N HIS A 149 -1.86 -19.40 -6.22
CA HIS A 149 -1.24 -19.31 -4.91
C HIS A 149 -1.28 -17.86 -4.45
N LEU A 150 -1.94 -17.59 -3.33
CA LEU A 150 -1.99 -16.27 -2.72
C LEU A 150 -0.69 -16.00 -1.97
N VAL A 151 0.02 -14.96 -2.35
CA VAL A 151 1.16 -14.41 -1.61
C VAL A 151 0.68 -13.19 -0.84
N VAL A 152 0.67 -13.29 0.49
CA VAL A 152 0.35 -12.17 1.38
C VAL A 152 1.64 -11.47 1.77
N ARG A 153 1.94 -10.35 1.11
CA ARG A 153 3.10 -9.50 1.43
C ARG A 153 2.75 -8.52 2.54
N LEU A 154 3.23 -8.78 3.75
CA LEU A 154 3.17 -7.84 4.88
C LEU A 154 4.11 -6.66 4.63
N HIS A 155 3.66 -5.47 5.06
CA HIS A 155 4.41 -4.23 4.84
C HIS A 155 5.79 -4.28 5.51
N PRO A 156 6.91 -4.14 4.76
CA PRO A 156 8.25 -4.30 5.33
C PRO A 156 8.56 -3.31 6.47
N ALA A 157 7.94 -2.12 6.45
CA ALA A 157 8.11 -1.14 7.51
C ALA A 157 7.55 -1.58 8.88
N GLU A 158 6.61 -2.53 8.94
CA GLU A 158 6.14 -3.01 10.25
C GLU A 158 7.26 -3.65 11.08
N ASN A 159 8.24 -4.27 10.43
CA ASN A 159 9.42 -4.81 11.11
C ASN A 159 10.30 -3.71 11.72
N MET A 160 10.35 -2.54 11.07
CA MET A 160 11.20 -1.43 11.49
C MET A 160 10.57 -0.60 12.61
N TRP A 161 9.25 -0.38 12.57
CA TRP A 161 8.59 0.64 13.41
C TRP A 161 7.51 0.07 14.34
N HIS A 162 7.00 -1.15 14.08
CA HIS A 162 5.78 -1.66 14.73
C HIS A 162 5.90 -3.11 15.25
N ASP A 163 7.12 -3.65 15.30
CA ASP A 163 7.39 -5.01 15.80
C ASP A 163 6.47 -6.05 15.12
N ASN A 164 6.37 -5.97 13.78
CA ASN A 164 5.54 -6.83 12.93
C ASN A 164 4.11 -7.04 13.48
N LEU A 165 3.41 -5.95 13.80
CA LEU A 165 2.10 -5.99 14.43
C LEU A 165 1.10 -6.89 13.69
N THR A 166 1.03 -6.81 12.35
CA THR A 166 0.11 -7.65 11.57
C THR A 166 0.49 -9.12 11.67
N LEU A 167 1.78 -9.45 11.60
CA LEU A 167 2.26 -10.83 11.77
C LEU A 167 1.89 -11.39 13.15
N ARG A 168 2.07 -10.60 14.22
CA ARG A 168 1.67 -11.01 15.58
C ARG A 168 0.17 -11.23 15.71
N ARG A 169 -0.66 -10.44 15.02
CA ARG A 169 -2.12 -10.63 14.96
C ARG A 169 -2.52 -11.90 14.18
N LEU A 170 -1.67 -12.36 13.26
CA LEU A 170 -1.88 -13.57 12.47
C LEU A 170 -1.26 -14.83 13.10
N LYS A 171 -0.59 -14.73 14.26
CA LYS A 171 0.21 -15.85 14.84
C LYS A 171 -0.58 -17.16 15.05
N ASP A 172 -1.86 -17.05 15.38
CA ASP A 172 -2.74 -18.20 15.66
C ASP A 172 -3.61 -18.57 14.44
N TRP A 173 -3.47 -17.84 13.34
CA TRP A 173 -4.20 -18.10 12.11
C TRP A 173 -3.46 -19.13 11.26
N GLN A 174 -4.19 -20.15 10.82
CA GLN A 174 -3.70 -21.16 9.88
C GLN A 174 -4.09 -20.73 8.46
N PRO A 175 -3.14 -20.32 7.60
CA PRO A 175 -3.45 -19.98 6.22
C PRO A 175 -3.90 -21.22 5.43
N PRO A 176 -4.76 -21.06 4.41
CA PRO A 176 -5.06 -22.13 3.46
C PRO A 176 -3.79 -22.68 2.79
N GLN A 177 -3.86 -23.90 2.26
CA GLN A 177 -2.70 -24.56 1.64
C GLN A 177 -2.11 -23.76 0.46
N ASN A 178 -2.95 -23.05 -0.30
CA ASN A 178 -2.53 -22.20 -1.41
C ASN A 178 -2.31 -20.73 -0.99
N CYS A 179 -1.82 -20.50 0.24
CA CYS A 179 -1.57 -19.17 0.77
C CYS A 179 -0.26 -19.13 1.57
N SER A 180 0.65 -18.21 1.23
CA SER A 180 1.91 -17.99 1.96
C SER A 180 1.99 -16.54 2.45
N ILE A 181 2.54 -16.35 3.64
CA ILE A 181 2.84 -15.03 4.20
C ILE A 181 4.31 -14.70 3.96
N VAL A 182 4.56 -13.51 3.40
CA VAL A 182 5.90 -12.95 3.19
C VAL A 182 5.99 -11.67 4.02
N HIS A 183 6.98 -11.55 4.89
CA HIS A 183 7.16 -10.42 5.78
C HIS A 183 8.61 -9.91 5.81
N SER A 184 8.83 -8.75 6.44
CA SER A 184 10.16 -8.16 6.59
C SER A 184 10.90 -8.08 5.24
N GLN A 185 12.14 -8.60 5.15
CA GLN A 185 12.97 -8.58 3.94
C GLN A 185 13.07 -9.95 3.25
N GLN A 186 12.06 -10.82 3.41
CA GLN A 186 12.11 -12.16 2.84
C GLN A 186 12.11 -12.17 1.31
N LEU A 187 11.27 -11.36 0.67
CA LEU A 187 11.22 -11.19 -0.77
C LEU A 187 11.02 -9.72 -1.15
N ASN A 188 11.50 -9.39 -2.34
CA ASN A 188 11.36 -8.07 -2.93
C ASN A 188 9.92 -7.87 -3.41
N THR A 189 9.31 -6.76 -3.01
CA THR A 189 7.92 -6.43 -3.36
C THR A 189 7.71 -6.27 -4.86
N TYR A 190 8.66 -5.66 -5.58
CA TYR A 190 8.55 -5.41 -7.02
C TYR A 190 8.70 -6.68 -7.84
N ASP A 191 9.52 -7.62 -7.39
CA ASP A 191 9.58 -8.94 -8.02
C ASP A 191 8.26 -9.69 -7.82
N LEU A 192 7.67 -9.62 -6.62
CA LEU A 192 6.35 -10.20 -6.39
C LEU A 192 5.28 -9.55 -7.28
N MET A 193 5.30 -8.23 -7.45
CA MET A 193 4.37 -7.53 -8.35
C MET A 193 4.54 -8.02 -9.80
N ARG A 194 5.78 -8.05 -10.29
CA ARG A 194 6.11 -8.44 -11.67
C ARG A 194 5.72 -9.89 -11.98
N GLU A 195 5.95 -10.80 -11.04
CA GLU A 195 5.68 -12.23 -11.25
C GLU A 195 4.25 -12.66 -10.94
N SER A 196 3.38 -11.74 -10.48
CA SER A 196 1.99 -12.04 -10.13
C SER A 196 1.02 -11.65 -11.24
N GLU A 197 0.03 -12.51 -11.50
CA GLU A 197 -1.00 -12.24 -12.51
C GLU A 197 -2.22 -11.48 -11.95
N LEU A 198 -2.30 -11.32 -10.62
CA LEU A 198 -3.36 -10.57 -9.94
C LEU A 198 -2.81 -9.81 -8.74
N GLY A 199 -3.04 -8.50 -8.69
CA GLY A 199 -2.73 -7.64 -7.55
C GLY A 199 -3.97 -7.33 -6.70
N ILE A 200 -3.85 -7.42 -5.39
CA ILE A 200 -4.90 -7.16 -4.40
C ILE A 200 -4.36 -6.19 -3.36
N THR A 201 -5.11 -5.12 -3.10
CA THR A 201 -4.78 -4.10 -2.09
C THR A 201 -6.07 -3.62 -1.44
N LEU A 202 -5.95 -2.97 -0.27
CA LEU A 202 -7.05 -2.28 0.37
C LEU A 202 -7.08 -0.81 -0.08
N CYS A 203 -6.09 -0.03 0.35
CA CYS A 203 -5.95 1.39 0.00
C CYS A 203 -4.48 1.81 -0.13
N SER A 204 -3.60 0.86 -0.43
CA SER A 204 -2.16 1.11 -0.54
C SER A 204 -1.81 1.84 -1.83
N GLN A 205 -0.86 2.77 -1.77
CA GLN A 205 -0.19 3.33 -2.95
C GLN A 205 0.34 2.23 -3.87
N ALA A 206 0.82 1.13 -3.29
CA ALA A 206 1.32 -0.03 -4.03
C ALA A 206 0.28 -0.64 -4.99
N GLY A 207 -1.01 -0.35 -4.80
CA GLY A 207 -2.06 -0.69 -5.77
C GLY A 207 -1.88 0.01 -7.11
N LEU A 208 -1.48 1.29 -7.10
CA LEU A 208 -1.17 2.05 -8.31
C LEU A 208 0.12 1.56 -8.96
N GLU A 209 1.05 1.04 -8.16
CA GLU A 209 2.34 0.49 -8.64
C GLU A 209 2.18 -0.86 -9.36
N MET A 210 1.02 -1.53 -9.21
CA MET A 210 0.69 -2.79 -9.87
C MET A 210 -0.11 -2.64 -11.18
N LEU A 211 -0.47 -1.41 -11.58
CA LEU A 211 -1.21 -1.11 -12.82
C LEU A 211 -0.28 -0.96 -14.02
#